data_AF-A0A6N8JIQ6-F1
#
_entry.id   AF-A0A6N8JIQ6-F1
#
_cell.length_a   1.000
_cell.length_b   1.000
_cell.length_c   1.000
_cell.angle_alpha   90.00
_cell.angle_beta   90.00
_cell.angle_gamma   90.00
#
_symmetry.space_group_name_H-M   'P 1'
#
loop_
_entity.id
_entity.type
_entity.pdbx_description
1 polymer ?
#
loop_
_entity_poly.entity_id
_entity_poly.type
_entity_poly.pdbx_seq_one_letter_code
_entity_poly.pdbx_strand_id
1 'polypeptide(L)'
;MCVRNAEGQYFFTDIEKEGILLYDSGNVALAERKPLSAAEAKVIAQKYYDQWYRSAQEFYIDAQNVLNRGSLKNAVFYLYQAAERAYNAVVLV
;
A
#
# COMPACT_ATOMS: atom_id res chain seq x y z
N MET A 1 -24.21 9.99 7.19
CA MET A 1 -23.53 8.91 7.94
C MET A 1 -22.04 9.07 7.68
N CYS A 2 -21.26 9.44 8.71
CA CYS A 2 -19.86 9.84 8.56
C CYS A 2 -18.98 8.59 8.43
N VAL A 3 -18.32 8.41 7.29
CA VAL A 3 -17.38 7.32 7.03
C VAL A 3 -16.13 7.57 7.88
N ARG A 4 -16.10 7.01 9.09
CA ARG A 4 -14.90 6.95 9.92
C ARG A 4 -14.10 5.73 9.50
N ASN A 5 -13.17 5.89 8.56
CA ASN A 5 -12.08 4.95 8.34
C ASN A 5 -10.79 5.75 8.19
N ALA A 6 -9.89 5.62 9.17
CA ALA A 6 -8.54 6.19 9.10
C ALA A 6 -7.76 5.70 7.86
N GLU A 7 -8.14 4.55 7.31
CA GLU A 7 -7.58 3.97 6.08
C GLU A 7 -8.03 4.70 4.80
N GLY A 8 -9.18 5.40 4.83
CA GLY A 8 -9.66 6.17 3.68
C GLY A 8 -9.00 7.54 3.57
N GLN A 9 -8.60 8.16 4.69
CA GLN A 9 -8.12 9.55 4.71
C GLN A 9 -6.84 9.77 3.91
N TYR A 10 -5.95 8.78 3.83
CA TYR A 10 -4.74 8.88 2.99
C TYR A 10 -5.09 8.85 1.50
N PHE A 11 -5.94 7.90 1.08
CA PHE A 11 -6.41 7.78 -0.31
C PHE A 11 -7.11 9.06 -0.80
N PHE A 12 -7.89 9.73 0.07
CA PHE A 12 -8.53 11.00 -0.27
C PHE A 12 -7.58 12.19 -0.30
N THR A 13 -6.44 12.14 0.42
CA THR A 13 -5.47 13.24 0.46
C THR A 13 -4.71 13.36 -0.85
N ASP A 14 -4.30 12.24 -1.43
CA ASP A 14 -3.57 12.23 -2.71
C ASP A 14 -4.52 12.55 -3.87
N ILE A 15 -5.77 12.10 -3.82
CA ILE A 15 -6.79 12.46 -4.81
C ILE A 15 -7.13 13.96 -4.76
N GLU A 16 -7.17 14.58 -3.59
CA GLU A 16 -7.39 16.03 -3.49
C GLU A 16 -6.20 16.83 -4.06
N LYS A 17 -4.96 16.37 -3.85
CA LYS A 17 -3.76 17.06 -4.31
C LYS A 17 -3.45 16.85 -5.79
N GLU A 18 -3.58 15.62 -6.26
CA GLU A 18 -3.10 15.17 -7.57
C GLU A 18 -4.24 14.77 -8.51
N GLY A 19 -5.46 14.62 -7.99
CA GLY A 19 -6.61 14.23 -8.76
C GLY A 19 -7.14 15.35 -9.65
N ILE A 20 -7.71 14.95 -10.78
CA ILE A 20 -8.48 15.82 -11.68
C ILE A 20 -9.95 15.44 -11.52
N LEU A 21 -10.81 16.42 -11.25
CA LEU A 21 -12.25 16.20 -11.16
C LEU A 21 -12.80 15.78 -12.53
N LEU A 22 -13.21 14.51 -12.66
CA LEU A 22 -13.80 13.99 -13.89
C LEU A 22 -15.32 14.19 -13.94
N TYR A 23 -16.00 14.08 -12.81
CA TYR A 23 -17.45 14.21 -12.70
C TYR A 23 -17.86 14.43 -11.24
N ASP A 24 -18.80 15.34 -11.00
CA ASP A 24 -19.43 15.58 -9.70
C ASP A 24 -20.95 15.45 -9.80
N SER A 25 -21.52 14.57 -8.99
CA SER A 25 -22.97 14.36 -8.92
C SER A 25 -23.67 15.26 -7.89
N GLY A 26 -22.91 16.02 -7.10
CA GLY A 26 -23.40 16.95 -6.07
C GLY A 26 -24.00 16.29 -4.81
N ASN A 27 -24.11 14.96 -4.78
CA ASN A 27 -24.78 14.23 -3.69
C ASN A 27 -23.85 13.88 -2.52
N VAL A 28 -22.54 14.02 -2.69
CA VAL A 28 -21.53 13.66 -1.67
C VAL A 28 -20.38 14.66 -1.74
N ALA A 29 -20.12 15.37 -0.65
CA ALA A 29 -18.92 16.19 -0.53
C ALA A 29 -17.71 15.29 -0.22
N LEU A 30 -16.58 15.54 -0.88
CA LEU A 30 -15.30 14.97 -0.47
C LEU A 30 -15.04 15.34 0.99
N ALA A 31 -14.62 14.37 1.79
CA ALA A 31 -14.39 14.60 3.21
C ALA A 31 -13.26 15.62 3.39
N GLU A 32 -13.51 16.68 4.17
CA GLU A 32 -12.47 17.66 4.48
C GLU A 32 -11.26 16.99 5.12
N ARG A 33 -10.08 17.38 4.62
CA ARG A 33 -8.79 16.94 5.12
C ARG A 33 -8.65 17.26 6.60
N LYS A 34 -8.61 16.23 7.44
CA LYS A 34 -8.17 16.37 8.82
C LYS A 34 -6.67 16.08 8.89
N PRO A 35 -5.84 17.00 9.41
CA PRO A 35 -4.43 16.72 9.62
C PRO A 35 -4.31 15.56 10.60
N LEU A 36 -3.63 14.50 10.19
CA LEU A 36 -3.30 13.39 11.08
C LEU A 36 -2.30 13.87 12.13
N SER A 37 -2.49 13.45 13.38
CA SER A 37 -1.44 13.59 14.38
C SER A 37 -0.23 12.73 13.99
N ALA A 38 0.96 13.10 14.48
CA ALA A 38 2.17 12.31 14.24
C ALA A 38 2.03 10.86 14.74
N ALA A 39 1.25 10.64 15.80
CA ALA A 39 0.97 9.30 16.33
C ALA A 39 0.09 8.48 15.38
N GLU A 40 -0.98 9.07 14.83
CA GLU A 40 -1.86 8.40 13.87
C GLU A 40 -1.14 8.10 12.56
N ALA A 41 -0.34 9.05 12.06
CA ALA A 41 0.48 8.85 10.87
C ALA A 41 1.46 7.68 11.05
N LYS A 42 2.13 7.59 12.21
CA LYS A 42 3.02 6.46 12.54
C LYS A 42 2.28 5.13 12.58
N VAL A 43 1.08 5.07 13.17
CA VAL A 43 0.29 3.82 13.23
C VAL A 43 -0.10 3.36 11.83
N ILE A 44 -0.52 4.28 10.97
CA ILE A 44 -0.89 3.98 9.58
C ILE A 44 0.34 3.51 8.80
N ALA A 45 1.46 4.23 8.90
CA ALA A 45 2.71 3.88 8.26
C ALA A 45 3.21 2.48 8.69
N GLN A 46 3.16 2.17 10.00
CA GLN A 46 3.53 0.85 10.50
C GLN A 46 2.62 -0.26 9.94
N LYS A 47 1.30 -0.04 9.86
CA LYS A 47 0.39 -1.02 9.27
C LYS A 47 0.71 -1.32 7.81
N TYR A 48 0.98 -0.27 7.01
CA TYR A 48 1.38 -0.45 5.62
C TYR A 48 2.73 -1.17 5.51
N TYR A 49 3.71 -0.77 6.31
CA TYR A 49 5.00 -1.46 6.40
C TYR A 49 4.80 -2.95 6.65
N ASP A 50 4.08 -3.30 7.72
CA ASP A 50 3.87 -4.69 8.15
C ASP A 50 3.18 -5.51 7.06
N GLN A 51 2.19 -4.94 6.38
CA GLN A 51 1.50 -5.59 5.27
C GLN A 51 2.43 -5.88 4.09
N TRP A 52 3.14 -4.86 3.60
CA TRP A 52 3.99 -4.97 2.42
C TRP A 52 5.23 -5.82 2.69
N TYR A 53 5.85 -5.63 3.85
CA TYR A 53 7.03 -6.37 4.27
C TYR A 53 6.73 -7.86 4.46
N ARG A 54 5.64 -8.19 5.17
CA ARG A 54 5.20 -9.59 5.29
C ARG A 54 4.95 -10.21 3.93
N SER A 55 4.28 -9.49 3.04
CA SER A 55 4.04 -9.99 1.69
C SER A 55 5.33 -10.21 0.90
N ALA A 56 6.32 -9.33 1.02
CA ALA A 56 7.64 -9.52 0.40
C ALA A 56 8.33 -10.79 0.90
N GLN A 57 8.23 -11.10 2.20
CA GLN A 57 8.78 -12.32 2.79
C GLN A 57 8.15 -13.59 2.21
N GLU A 58 6.82 -13.62 2.07
CA GLU A 58 6.13 -14.77 1.46
C GLU A 58 6.61 -15.02 0.02
N PHE A 59 6.72 -13.96 -0.79
CA PHE A 59 7.25 -14.07 -2.16
C PHE A 59 8.70 -14.54 -2.21
N TYR A 60 9.51 -14.13 -1.24
CA TYR A 60 10.90 -14.60 -1.14
C TYR A 60 10.99 -16.08 -0.78
N ILE A 61 10.13 -16.56 0.13
CA ILE A 61 10.01 -17.99 0.47
C ILE A 61 9.62 -18.78 -0.78
N ASP A 62 8.61 -18.31 -1.52
CA ASP A 62 8.17 -18.96 -2.76
C ASP A 62 9.26 -18.97 -3.83
N ALA A 63 9.99 -17.86 -3.98
CA ALA A 63 11.15 -17.81 -4.87
C ALA A 63 12.17 -18.91 -4.54
N GLN A 64 12.49 -19.12 -3.26
CA GLN A 64 13.42 -20.16 -2.83
C GLN A 64 12.87 -21.56 -3.10
N ASN A 65 11.57 -21.79 -2.84
CA ASN A 65 10.90 -23.07 -3.11
C ASN A 65 10.95 -23.43 -4.59
N VAL A 66 10.66 -22.47 -5.47
CA VAL A 66 10.67 -22.72 -6.91
C VAL A 66 12.08 -22.82 -7.50
N LEU A 67 13.05 -22.14 -6.88
CA LEU A 67 14.46 -22.28 -7.21
C LEU A 67 14.97 -23.69 -6.90
N ASN A 68 14.63 -24.23 -5.72
CA ASN A 68 15.05 -25.56 -5.29
C ASN A 68 14.53 -26.70 -6.20
N ARG A 69 13.39 -26.50 -6.87
CA ARG A 69 12.85 -27.44 -7.88
C ARG A 69 13.30 -27.15 -9.32
N GLY A 70 14.27 -26.27 -9.52
CA GLY A 70 14.85 -25.94 -10.84
C GLY A 70 13.98 -25.07 -11.75
N SER A 71 12.89 -24.49 -11.24
CA SER A 71 11.97 -23.65 -12.03
C SER A 71 12.48 -22.19 -12.13
N LEU A 72 13.60 -21.99 -12.84
CA LEU A 72 14.32 -20.70 -12.85
C LEU A 72 13.47 -19.50 -13.30
N LYS A 73 12.62 -19.66 -14.32
CA LYS A 73 11.74 -18.58 -14.80
C LYS A 73 10.79 -18.08 -13.70
N ASN A 74 10.21 -19.00 -12.94
CA ASN A 74 9.30 -18.66 -11.85
C ASN A 74 10.07 -18.08 -10.65
N ALA A 75 11.31 -18.57 -10.40
CA ALA A 75 12.17 -18.04 -9.34
C ALA A 75 12.45 -16.55 -9.56
N VAL A 76 12.82 -16.17 -10.78
CA VAL A 76 13.07 -14.76 -11.14
C VAL A 76 11.81 -13.91 -10.97
N PHE A 77 10.65 -14.41 -11.40
CA PHE A 77 9.39 -13.70 -11.23
C PHE A 77 9.07 -13.43 -9.76
N TYR A 78 9.17 -14.45 -8.90
CA TYR A 78 8.87 -14.27 -7.47
C TYR A 78 9.92 -13.41 -6.75
N LEU A 79 11.20 -13.49 -7.14
CA LEU A 79 12.24 -12.58 -6.62
C LEU A 79 11.95 -11.12 -7.00
N TYR A 80 11.54 -10.85 -8.24
CA TYR A 80 11.16 -9.52 -8.67
C TYR A 80 10.00 -8.98 -7.84
N GLN A 81 8.97 -9.81 -7.61
CA GLN A 81 7.81 -9.45 -6.79
C GLN A 81 8.18 -9.22 -5.31
N ALA A 82 9.10 -10.01 -4.76
CA ALA A 82 9.62 -9.80 -3.41
C ALA A 82 10.35 -8.44 -3.30
N ALA A 83 11.21 -8.11 -4.28
CA ALA A 83 11.95 -6.85 -4.30
C ALA A 83 11.03 -5.64 -4.44
N GLU A 84 10.07 -5.68 -5.36
CA GLU A 84 9.07 -4.61 -5.57
C GLU A 84 8.28 -4.34 -4.28
N ARG A 85 7.83 -5.40 -3.60
CA ARG A 85 7.07 -5.27 -2.34
C ARG A 85 7.94 -4.76 -1.19
N ALA A 86 9.19 -5.19 -1.09
CA ALA A 86 10.11 -4.69 -0.09
C ALA A 86 10.42 -3.20 -0.30
N TYR A 87 10.56 -2.77 -1.55
CA TYR A 87 10.73 -1.35 -1.89
C TYR A 87 9.48 -0.54 -1.54
N ASN A 88 8.30 -1.02 -1.91
CA ASN A 88 7.03 -0.37 -1.55
C ASN A 88 6.82 -0.28 -0.04
N ALA A 89 7.25 -1.29 0.73
CA ALA A 89 7.21 -1.24 2.19
C ALA A 89 8.05 -0.09 2.77
N VAL A 90 9.11 0.36 2.08
CA VAL A 90 9.97 1.45 2.56
C VAL A 90 9.51 2.81 2.03
N VAL A 91 8.98 2.87 0.80
CA VAL A 91 8.60 4.14 0.15
C VAL A 91 7.20 4.61 0.54
N LEU A 92 6.29 3.69 0.90
CA LEU A 92 4.91 4.02 1.30
C LEU A 92 4.75 4.33 2.81
N VAL A 93 5.85 4.46 3.54
CA VAL A 93 5.93 4.58 5.01
C VAL A 93 6.73 5.81 5.37
#